data_AF-A0A2V1DIT9-F1
#
_entry.id   AF-A0A2V1DIT9-F1
#
_cell.length_a   1.000
_cell.length_b   1.000
_cell.length_c   1.000
_cell.angle_alpha   90.00
_cell.angle_beta   90.00
_cell.angle_gamma   90.00
#
_symmetry.space_group_name_H-M   'P 1'
#
loop_
_entity.id
_entity.type
_entity.pdbx_description
1 polymer ?
#
loop_
_entity_poly.entity_id
_entity_poly.type
_entity_poly.pdbx_seq_one_letter_code
_entity_poly.pdbx_strand_id
1 'polypeptide(L)'
;MHFKTSFILAFLASLGAGTPTRDVSPVPQATQIPKPARYYIDATCKKNKATEDLVRSGLKGAFDMAGVGLENLMKNPIPKANADVLNWLFKGVGGSKLELSLKGILALNHELDSSLGLLEEDVRIYCSRDHIIPMPNDPGKLFDKDREVAINKDWVDPCLYNLAETFQDEENAGHHYETIILCPWFLDYASQLDPKFQLTEAIPSSMWSKFMRYIAVPIIKGTAFAPIDVAQLFDKTLLHELSHTTKGNRREDVLDYFSTYGWKNCVAMDRFDAIDNADCIALYGSISWMIENIGRTVNERGQFAKVQ
;
A
#
# COMPACT_ATOMS: atom_id res chain seq x y z
N MET A 1 8.01 34.35 -31.41
CA MET A 1 9.44 33.99 -31.46
C MET A 1 9.54 32.48 -31.65
N HIS A 2 9.88 32.09 -32.88
CA HIS A 2 10.27 30.73 -33.24
C HIS A 2 11.70 30.46 -32.75
N PHE A 3 12.02 29.24 -32.35
CA PHE A 3 13.18 28.53 -32.87
C PHE A 3 12.95 27.00 -32.78
N LYS A 4 12.92 26.38 -33.97
CA LYS A 4 13.21 24.95 -34.17
C LYS A 4 14.73 24.86 -34.36
N THR A 5 15.36 23.83 -33.78
CA THR A 5 16.60 23.29 -34.36
C THR A 5 16.70 21.80 -34.08
N SER A 6 16.73 21.04 -35.16
CA SER A 6 17.01 19.61 -35.23
C SER A 6 18.47 19.31 -34.85
N PHE A 7 18.72 18.11 -34.31
CA PHE A 7 20.00 17.42 -34.52
C PHE A 7 19.74 15.95 -34.87
N ILE A 8 20.23 15.58 -36.04
CA ILE A 8 20.39 14.21 -36.55
C ILE A 8 21.82 13.82 -36.20
N LEU A 9 22.03 12.63 -35.63
CA LEU A 9 23.32 11.97 -35.68
C LEU A 9 23.13 10.47 -35.92
N ALA A 10 23.76 10.03 -37.01
CA ALA A 10 23.81 8.67 -37.50
C ALA A 10 24.78 7.82 -36.65
N PHE A 11 24.42 6.56 -36.42
CA PHE A 11 25.35 5.53 -35.99
C PHE A 11 25.39 4.39 -37.02
N LEU A 12 26.57 4.22 -37.61
CA LEU A 12 26.97 3.05 -38.40
C LEU A 12 27.33 1.92 -37.43
N ALA A 13 26.68 0.77 -37.55
CA ALA A 13 27.08 -0.46 -36.85
C ALA A 13 27.67 -1.46 -37.87
N SER A 14 28.91 -1.85 -37.59
CA SER A 14 29.69 -2.88 -38.25
C SER A 14 29.14 -4.28 -37.95
N LEU A 15 28.95 -5.10 -38.97
CA LEU A 15 28.59 -6.52 -38.86
C LEU A 15 29.87 -7.34 -38.62
N GLY A 16 30.13 -7.69 -37.37
CA GLY A 16 31.11 -8.71 -36.99
C GLY A 16 30.43 -10.07 -36.82
N ALA A 17 30.79 -11.04 -37.65
CA ALA A 17 30.35 -12.43 -37.52
C ALA A 17 31.06 -13.11 -36.33
N GLY A 18 30.33 -13.30 -35.23
CA GLY A 18 30.76 -14.10 -34.07
C GLY A 18 30.32 -15.55 -34.20
N THR A 19 31.20 -16.48 -33.85
CA THR A 19 30.95 -17.93 -33.80
C THR A 19 29.98 -18.31 -32.67
N PRO A 20 29.09 -19.30 -32.86
CA PRO A 20 28.13 -19.72 -31.84
C PRO A 20 28.83 -20.51 -30.73
N THR A 21 28.90 -19.93 -29.54
CA THR A 21 29.25 -20.63 -28.30
C THR A 21 28.09 -21.53 -27.88
N ARG A 22 28.39 -22.80 -27.57
CA ARG A 22 27.41 -23.78 -27.07
C ARG A 22 26.77 -23.25 -25.77
N ASP A 23 25.45 -23.09 -25.80
CA ASP A 23 24.61 -22.86 -24.63
C ASP A 23 24.77 -24.01 -23.64
N VAL A 24 25.41 -23.73 -22.50
CA VAL A 24 25.36 -24.59 -21.32
C VAL A 24 24.04 -24.26 -20.63
N SER A 25 23.07 -25.18 -20.68
CA SER A 25 21.79 -25.01 -20.00
C SER A 25 22.03 -24.67 -18.52
N PRO A 26 21.44 -23.59 -17.99
CA PRO A 26 21.63 -23.21 -16.60
C PRO A 26 21.12 -24.33 -15.69
N VAL A 27 21.95 -24.71 -14.72
CA VAL A 27 21.59 -25.63 -13.64
C VAL A 27 20.37 -25.03 -12.92
N PRO A 28 19.27 -25.78 -12.72
CA PRO A 28 18.11 -25.30 -11.98
C PRO A 28 18.56 -24.83 -10.59
N GLN A 29 18.41 -23.54 -10.30
CA GLN A 29 18.67 -23.02 -8.97
C GLN A 29 17.70 -23.70 -8.00
N ALA A 30 18.24 -24.25 -6.91
CA ALA A 30 17.43 -24.79 -5.83
C ALA A 30 16.44 -23.72 -5.38
N THR A 31 15.14 -24.04 -5.39
CA THR A 31 14.09 -23.17 -4.88
C THR A 31 14.36 -22.86 -3.42
N GLN A 32 14.92 -21.69 -3.13
CA GLN A 32 15.04 -21.21 -1.76
C GLN A 32 13.63 -21.15 -1.17
N ILE A 33 13.43 -21.82 -0.04
CA ILE A 33 12.21 -21.68 0.74
C ILE A 33 12.12 -20.20 1.12
N PRO A 34 11.05 -19.47 0.73
CA PRO A 34 10.88 -18.09 1.11
C PRO A 34 10.97 -17.97 2.63
N LYS A 35 11.81 -17.06 3.13
CA LYS A 35 11.84 -16.78 4.57
C LYS A 35 10.44 -16.31 5.01
N PRO A 36 9.95 -16.77 6.18
CA PRO A 36 8.67 -16.31 6.70
C PRO A 36 8.73 -14.79 6.92
N ALA A 37 7.67 -14.10 6.51
CA ALA A 37 7.49 -12.66 6.66
C ALA A 37 6.50 -12.41 7.80
N ARG A 38 6.70 -11.36 8.59
CA ARG A 38 5.85 -11.06 9.76
C ARG A 38 5.63 -9.56 9.86
N TYR A 39 4.64 -9.14 10.63
CA TYR A 39 4.52 -7.74 11.03
C TYR A 39 4.81 -7.55 12.52
N TYR A 40 5.27 -6.37 12.90
CA TYR A 40 5.45 -5.97 14.30
C TYR A 40 4.74 -4.65 14.57
N ILE A 41 3.81 -4.64 15.52
CA ILE A 41 3.18 -3.41 15.99
C ILE A 41 4.12 -2.73 17.00
N ASP A 42 4.56 -1.52 16.66
CA ASP A 42 5.54 -0.78 17.43
C ASP A 42 4.99 -0.29 18.79
N ALA A 43 5.91 0.01 19.72
CA ALA A 43 5.59 0.58 21.02
C ALA A 43 4.80 1.91 20.93
N THR A 44 4.99 2.69 19.86
CA THR A 44 4.21 3.91 19.59
C THR A 44 2.71 3.65 19.46
N CYS A 45 2.30 2.47 18.98
CA CYS A 45 0.91 2.04 18.93
C CYS A 45 0.40 1.46 20.27
N LYS A 46 1.32 0.96 21.10
CA LYS A 46 1.03 0.29 22.38
C LYS A 46 0.91 1.25 23.57
N LYS A 47 1.16 2.55 23.37
CA LYS A 47 0.94 3.59 24.38
C LYS A 47 -0.51 3.64 24.86
N ASN A 48 -1.46 3.26 23.99
CA ASN A 48 -2.88 3.19 24.28
C ASN A 48 -3.45 1.86 23.77
N LYS A 49 -4.10 1.09 24.64
CA LYS A 49 -4.63 -0.24 24.29
C LYS A 49 -5.68 -0.19 23.18
N ALA A 50 -6.54 0.83 23.15
CA ALA A 50 -7.53 0.99 22.10
C ALA A 50 -6.88 1.31 20.74
N THR A 51 -5.78 2.06 20.70
CA THR A 51 -5.00 2.27 19.47
C THR A 51 -4.36 0.96 19.00
N GLU A 52 -3.75 0.19 19.91
CA GLU A 52 -3.19 -1.11 19.57
C GLU A 52 -4.26 -2.05 19.00
N ASP A 53 -5.42 -2.14 19.64
CA ASP A 53 -6.53 -2.99 19.22
C ASP A 53 -7.15 -2.52 17.89
N LEU A 54 -7.23 -1.21 17.66
CA LEU A 54 -7.64 -0.64 16.37
C LEU A 54 -6.70 -1.09 15.26
N VAL A 55 -5.39 -0.91 15.44
CA VAL A 55 -4.38 -1.30 14.43
C VAL A 55 -4.41 -2.80 14.18
N ARG A 56 -4.46 -3.62 15.22
CA ARG A 56 -4.55 -5.08 15.11
C ARG A 56 -5.84 -5.52 14.39
N SER A 57 -6.97 -4.88 14.70
CA SER A 57 -8.24 -5.12 14.01
C SER A 57 -8.18 -4.71 12.53
N GLY A 58 -7.57 -3.56 12.22
CA GLY A 58 -7.43 -3.09 10.84
C GLY A 58 -6.51 -3.96 10.01
N LEU A 59 -5.39 -4.43 10.58
CA LEU A 59 -4.48 -5.37 9.93
C LEU A 59 -5.19 -6.69 9.64
N LYS A 60 -5.94 -7.21 10.62
CA LYS A 60 -6.78 -8.40 10.39
C LYS A 60 -7.76 -8.16 9.23
N GLY A 61 -8.43 -7.00 9.19
CA GLY A 61 -9.33 -6.62 8.10
C GLY A 61 -8.62 -6.60 6.74
N ALA A 62 -7.43 -6.00 6.67
CA ALA A 62 -6.59 -5.97 5.47
C ALA A 62 -6.20 -7.39 4.99
N PHE A 63 -5.77 -8.26 5.92
CA PHE A 63 -5.44 -9.66 5.59
C PHE A 63 -6.69 -10.46 5.16
N ASP A 64 -7.83 -10.26 5.81
CA ASP A 64 -9.10 -10.88 5.41
C ASP A 64 -9.50 -10.42 3.98
N MET A 65 -9.34 -9.14 3.66
CA MET A 65 -9.57 -8.59 2.31
C MET A 65 -8.62 -9.20 1.27
N ALA A 66 -7.34 -9.31 1.59
CA ALA A 66 -6.36 -9.95 0.69
C ALA A 66 -6.69 -11.43 0.47
N GLY A 67 -7.08 -12.14 1.54
CA GLY A 67 -7.48 -13.55 1.53
C GLY A 67 -8.68 -13.80 0.62
N VAL A 68 -9.78 -13.07 0.84
CA VAL A 68 -11.00 -13.21 0.03
C VAL A 68 -10.78 -12.76 -1.42
N GLY A 69 -10.00 -11.69 -1.62
CA GLY A 69 -9.59 -11.26 -2.96
C GLY A 69 -8.85 -12.37 -3.72
N LEU A 70 -7.85 -12.99 -3.07
CA LEU A 70 -7.09 -14.09 -3.66
C LEU A 70 -7.97 -15.32 -3.92
N GLU A 71 -8.78 -15.73 -2.96
CA GLU A 71 -9.68 -16.87 -3.11
C GLU A 71 -10.60 -16.70 -4.31
N ASN A 72 -11.22 -15.52 -4.46
CA ASN A 72 -12.11 -15.22 -5.57
C ASN A 72 -11.37 -15.15 -6.92
N LEU A 73 -10.15 -14.62 -6.94
CA LEU A 73 -9.29 -14.59 -8.12
C LEU A 73 -8.92 -16.00 -8.61
N MET A 74 -8.76 -16.95 -7.68
CA MET A 74 -8.36 -18.33 -7.97
C MET A 74 -9.52 -19.27 -8.36
N LYS A 75 -10.79 -18.82 -8.22
CA LYS A 75 -11.97 -19.59 -8.63
C LYS A 75 -12.03 -19.73 -10.17
N ASN A 76 -12.50 -20.87 -10.66
CA ASN A 76 -12.67 -21.14 -12.09
C ASN A 76 -14.08 -21.67 -12.40
N PRO A 77 -14.98 -20.87 -13.01
CA PRO A 77 -14.77 -19.48 -13.40
C PRO A 77 -14.73 -18.52 -12.18
N ILE A 78 -14.09 -17.36 -12.34
CA ILE A 78 -14.15 -16.27 -11.36
C ILE A 78 -15.61 -15.83 -11.22
N PRO A 79 -16.14 -15.64 -9.99
CA PRO A 79 -17.51 -15.15 -9.78
C PRO A 79 -17.76 -13.86 -10.55
N LYS A 80 -18.92 -13.75 -11.21
CA LYS A 80 -19.24 -12.64 -12.13
C LYS A 80 -18.97 -11.26 -11.52
N ALA A 81 -19.40 -11.03 -10.28
CA ALA A 81 -19.20 -9.74 -9.62
C ALA A 81 -17.71 -9.38 -9.44
N ASN A 82 -16.86 -10.36 -9.11
CA ASN A 82 -15.40 -10.15 -9.01
C ASN A 82 -14.76 -9.99 -10.40
N ALA A 83 -15.26 -10.70 -11.41
CA ALA A 83 -14.80 -10.56 -12.79
C ALA A 83 -15.12 -9.15 -13.35
N ASP A 84 -16.30 -8.61 -13.04
CA ASP A 84 -16.70 -7.24 -13.41
C ASP A 84 -15.74 -6.22 -12.78
N VAL A 85 -15.44 -6.37 -11.48
CA VAL A 85 -14.50 -5.49 -10.74
C VAL A 85 -13.08 -5.60 -11.30
N LEU A 86 -12.60 -6.81 -11.57
CA LEU A 86 -11.29 -7.05 -12.19
C LEU A 86 -11.21 -6.36 -13.56
N ASN A 87 -12.29 -6.41 -14.34
CA ASN A 87 -12.35 -5.76 -15.64
C ASN A 87 -12.36 -4.23 -15.52
N TRP A 88 -13.06 -3.66 -14.54
CA TRP A 88 -13.08 -2.21 -14.34
C TRP A 88 -11.72 -1.67 -13.88
N LEU A 89 -11.08 -2.33 -12.91
CA LEU A 89 -9.80 -1.91 -12.34
C LEU A 89 -8.61 -2.25 -13.24
N PHE A 90 -8.52 -3.48 -13.75
CA PHE A 90 -7.31 -3.98 -14.42
C PHE A 90 -7.51 -4.29 -15.91
N LYS A 91 -8.67 -3.94 -16.48
CA LYS A 91 -9.01 -4.16 -17.91
C LYS A 91 -8.87 -5.63 -18.34
N GLY A 92 -9.16 -6.56 -17.42
CA GLY A 92 -9.09 -8.00 -17.66
C GLY A 92 -7.67 -8.57 -17.75
N VAL A 93 -6.64 -7.79 -17.40
CA VAL A 93 -5.23 -8.21 -17.39
C VAL A 93 -4.72 -8.28 -15.94
N GLY A 94 -3.59 -8.95 -15.72
CA GLY A 94 -2.84 -8.79 -14.47
C GLY A 94 -3.14 -9.79 -13.37
N GLY A 95 -3.96 -10.82 -13.63
CA GLY A 95 -4.29 -11.85 -12.65
C GLY A 95 -3.07 -12.38 -11.88
N SER A 96 -1.95 -12.69 -12.57
CA SER A 96 -0.73 -13.20 -11.93
C SER A 96 -0.02 -12.18 -11.02
N LYS A 97 0.04 -10.90 -11.41
CA LYS A 97 0.67 -9.83 -10.61
C LYS A 97 -0.17 -9.49 -9.37
N LEU A 98 -1.49 -9.46 -9.54
CA LEU A 98 -2.45 -9.27 -8.45
C LEU A 98 -2.39 -10.46 -7.48
N GLU A 99 -2.41 -11.67 -8.01
CA GLU A 99 -2.26 -12.91 -7.24
C GLU A 99 -0.96 -12.91 -6.42
N LEU A 100 0.17 -12.54 -7.04
CA LEU A 100 1.47 -12.46 -6.36
C LEU A 100 1.44 -11.45 -5.21
N SER A 101 0.89 -10.26 -5.44
CA SER A 101 0.77 -9.22 -4.41
C SER A 101 -0.09 -9.69 -3.23
N LEU A 102 -1.30 -10.21 -3.50
CA LEU A 102 -2.20 -10.71 -2.45
C LEU A 102 -1.61 -11.89 -1.68
N LYS A 103 -0.92 -12.82 -2.35
CA LYS A 103 -0.21 -13.93 -1.70
C LYS A 103 0.90 -13.45 -0.77
N GLY A 104 1.71 -12.49 -1.22
CA GLY A 104 2.79 -11.96 -0.41
C GLY A 104 2.29 -11.16 0.79
N ILE A 105 1.22 -10.37 0.63
CA ILE A 105 0.55 -9.70 1.76
C ILE A 105 0.06 -10.72 2.79
N LEU A 106 -0.56 -11.82 2.35
CA LEU A 106 -1.01 -12.88 3.27
C LEU A 106 0.15 -13.57 3.99
N ALA A 107 1.33 -13.64 3.36
CA ALA A 107 2.52 -14.19 4.00
C ALA A 107 2.96 -13.35 5.22
N LEU A 108 2.54 -12.08 5.32
CA LEU A 108 2.81 -11.22 6.47
C LEU A 108 1.83 -11.44 7.64
N ASN A 109 0.76 -12.25 7.53
CA ASN A 109 -0.33 -12.35 8.53
C ASN A 109 0.04 -13.06 9.86
N HIS A 110 1.27 -12.87 10.33
CA HIS A 110 1.74 -13.32 11.62
C HIS A 110 2.40 -12.16 12.35
N GLU A 111 1.88 -11.80 13.53
CA GLU A 111 2.52 -10.80 14.37
C GLU A 111 3.77 -11.35 15.04
N LEU A 112 4.85 -10.59 15.01
CA LEU A 112 6.11 -10.89 15.65
C LEU A 112 6.07 -10.52 17.14
N ASP A 113 6.59 -11.40 17.99
CA ASP A 113 6.93 -11.07 19.36
C ASP A 113 8.13 -10.11 19.38
N SER A 114 8.01 -9.00 20.11
CA SER A 114 9.07 -7.98 20.31
C SER A 114 10.46 -8.54 20.66
N SER A 115 10.53 -9.74 21.24
CA SER A 115 11.78 -10.38 21.65
C SER A 115 12.61 -10.99 20.51
N LEU A 116 12.01 -11.24 19.35
CA LEU A 116 12.63 -12.08 18.30
C LEU A 116 13.49 -11.30 17.28
N GLY A 117 13.53 -9.97 17.36
CA GLY A 117 14.23 -9.13 16.39
C GLY A 117 13.57 -9.13 15.01
N LEU A 118 13.67 -8.01 14.30
CA LEU A 118 13.11 -7.86 12.95
C LEU A 118 14.10 -8.33 11.89
N LEU A 119 13.58 -9.06 10.91
CA LEU A 119 14.31 -9.45 9.70
C LEU A 119 13.99 -8.48 8.56
N GLU A 120 14.82 -8.50 7.52
CA GLU A 120 14.66 -7.67 6.30
C GLU A 120 13.28 -7.77 5.64
N GLU A 121 12.65 -8.95 5.75
CA GLU A 121 11.36 -9.25 5.12
C GLU A 121 10.17 -9.00 6.06
N ASP A 122 10.44 -8.57 7.29
CA ASP A 122 9.40 -8.20 8.25
C ASP A 122 8.98 -6.74 8.01
N VAL A 123 7.78 -6.39 8.51
CA VAL A 123 7.23 -5.04 8.41
C VAL A 123 6.98 -4.49 9.82
N ARG A 124 7.46 -3.28 10.12
CA ARG A 124 7.18 -2.60 11.39
C ARG A 124 6.13 -1.51 11.22
N ILE A 125 5.09 -1.56 12.05
CA ILE A 125 3.94 -0.65 12.02
C ILE A 125 4.07 0.37 13.14
N TYR A 126 4.21 1.65 12.79
CA TYR A 126 4.27 2.78 13.73
C TYR A 126 2.94 3.54 13.77
N CYS A 127 2.63 4.14 14.92
CA CYS A 127 1.49 5.04 15.12
C CYS A 127 1.91 6.50 15.34
N SER A 128 3.18 6.81 15.11
CA SER A 128 3.76 8.15 15.17
C SER A 128 5.07 8.19 14.40
N ARG A 129 5.56 9.40 14.10
CA ARG A 129 6.86 9.62 13.47
C ARG A 129 7.98 9.88 14.49
N ASP A 130 7.80 9.54 15.77
CA ASP A 130 8.77 9.82 16.84
C ASP A 130 10.18 9.21 16.59
N HIS A 131 10.28 8.23 15.68
CA HIS A 131 11.54 7.61 15.26
C HIS A 131 12.26 8.39 14.15
N ILE A 132 11.55 9.25 13.41
CA ILE A 132 12.12 10.12 12.38
C ILE A 132 12.55 11.42 13.05
N ILE A 133 13.85 11.67 13.08
CA ILE A 133 14.45 12.85 13.70
C ILE A 133 15.29 13.63 12.69
N PRO A 134 15.53 14.93 12.92
CA PRO A 134 16.53 15.68 12.15
C PRO A 134 17.92 15.03 12.25
N MET A 135 18.67 14.97 11.15
CA MET A 135 20.08 14.56 11.23
C MET A 135 20.88 15.61 12.04
N PRO A 136 21.71 15.21 13.03
CA PRO A 136 22.45 16.15 13.87
C PRO A 136 23.37 17.11 13.09
N ASN A 137 23.93 16.63 11.98
CA ASN A 137 24.91 17.38 11.17
C ASN A 137 24.32 17.96 9.87
N ASP A 138 23.06 17.66 9.57
CA ASP A 138 22.37 18.13 8.37
C ASP A 138 20.88 18.30 8.67
N PRO A 139 20.47 19.42 9.29
CA PRO A 139 19.06 19.69 9.56
C PRO A 139 18.27 19.96 8.26
N GLY A 140 18.84 19.74 7.08
CA GLY A 140 18.13 19.62 5.81
C GLY A 140 17.69 18.18 5.51
N LYS A 141 18.07 17.20 6.34
CA LYS A 141 17.72 15.78 6.18
C LYS A 141 17.10 15.17 7.43
N LEU A 142 16.32 14.14 7.20
CA LEU A 142 15.70 13.32 8.24
C LEU A 142 16.47 12.01 8.42
N PHE A 143 16.33 11.40 9.59
CA PHE A 143 16.98 10.16 9.99
C PHE A 143 15.99 9.27 10.71
N ASP A 144 15.82 8.05 10.23
CA ASP A 144 15.11 7.00 10.96
C ASP A 144 16.07 6.41 12.00
N LYS A 145 15.87 6.74 13.27
CA LYS A 145 16.75 6.27 14.36
C LYS A 145 16.58 4.78 14.67
N ASP A 146 15.49 4.16 14.26
CA ASP A 146 15.18 2.77 14.54
C ASP A 146 15.73 1.85 13.44
N ARG A 147 15.93 2.37 12.23
CA ARG A 147 16.62 1.71 11.11
C ARG A 147 18.06 2.16 10.92
N GLU A 148 18.44 3.28 11.54
CA GLU A 148 19.73 3.95 11.34
C GLU A 148 19.99 4.40 9.90
N VAL A 149 18.94 4.82 9.18
CA VAL A 149 19.02 5.26 7.77
C VAL A 149 18.66 6.73 7.61
N ALA A 150 19.37 7.41 6.71
CA ALA A 150 19.01 8.76 6.28
C ALA A 150 17.79 8.68 5.33
N ILE A 151 16.82 9.57 5.54
CA ILE A 151 15.64 9.70 4.69
C ILE A 151 15.84 10.92 3.78
N ASN A 152 15.93 10.66 2.48
CA ASN A 152 16.06 11.70 1.45
C ASN A 152 14.68 12.24 1.04
N LYS A 153 13.93 12.80 1.99
CA LYS A 153 12.63 13.45 1.76
C LYS A 153 12.63 14.87 2.30
N ASP A 154 11.82 15.72 1.67
CA ASP A 154 11.57 17.08 2.12
C ASP A 154 11.11 17.12 3.59
N TRP A 155 11.39 18.22 4.27
CA TRP A 155 11.09 18.44 5.68
C TRP A 155 9.61 18.51 6.05
N VAL A 156 8.73 18.49 5.05
CA VAL A 156 7.29 18.57 5.32
C VAL A 156 6.85 17.21 5.85
N ASP A 157 6.29 17.20 7.06
CA ASP A 157 5.72 16.00 7.64
C ASP A 157 4.56 15.50 6.74
N PRO A 158 4.71 14.36 6.05
CA PRO A 158 3.68 13.85 5.16
C PRO A 158 2.43 13.41 5.92
N CYS A 159 2.52 13.16 7.24
CA CYS A 159 1.33 12.95 8.06
C CYS A 159 0.48 14.22 8.24
N LEU A 160 0.90 15.37 7.70
CA LEU A 160 0.02 16.52 7.57
C LEU A 160 -1.07 16.32 6.52
N TYR A 161 -0.89 15.43 5.53
CA TYR A 161 -1.84 15.25 4.43
C TYR A 161 -2.09 13.78 4.03
N ASN A 162 -1.26 12.84 4.47
CA ASN A 162 -1.43 11.41 4.21
C ASN A 162 -2.19 10.68 5.31
N LEU A 163 -2.84 9.57 4.94
CA LEU A 163 -3.47 8.64 5.89
C LEU A 163 -2.43 7.76 6.57
N ALA A 164 -1.49 7.26 5.78
CA ALA A 164 -0.35 6.47 6.19
C ALA A 164 0.79 6.65 5.17
N GLU A 165 1.94 6.05 5.44
CA GLU A 165 3.10 6.06 4.55
C GLU A 165 3.91 4.79 4.72
N THR A 166 4.36 4.20 3.62
CA THR A 166 5.30 3.08 3.62
C THR A 166 6.70 3.53 3.21
N PHE A 167 7.72 3.11 3.97
CA PHE A 167 9.12 3.26 3.57
C PHE A 167 9.70 1.91 3.15
N GLN A 168 9.95 1.80 1.86
CA GLN A 168 10.70 0.70 1.27
C GLN A 168 12.22 0.97 1.44
N ASP A 169 13.03 -0.08 1.56
CA ASP A 169 14.47 0.07 1.39
C ASP A 169 14.81 -0.11 -0.10
N GLU A 170 15.18 0.99 -0.75
CA GLU A 170 15.51 1.01 -2.18
C GLU A 170 17.00 1.10 -2.46
N GLU A 171 17.81 1.65 -1.55
CA GLU A 171 19.17 2.09 -1.90
C GLU A 171 20.26 1.84 -0.84
N ASN A 172 19.93 1.48 0.40
CA ASN A 172 20.95 1.22 1.41
C ASN A 172 21.18 -0.28 1.54
N ALA A 173 22.41 -0.74 1.27
CA ALA A 173 22.83 -2.15 1.37
C ALA A 173 22.82 -2.73 2.81
N GLY A 174 22.12 -2.08 3.74
CA GLY A 174 21.82 -2.62 5.06
C GLY A 174 20.53 -3.42 5.01
N HIS A 175 20.54 -4.65 5.53
CA HIS A 175 19.36 -5.50 5.64
C HIS A 175 18.36 -4.91 6.65
N HIS A 176 17.51 -3.97 6.22
CA HIS A 176 16.50 -3.36 7.08
C HIS A 176 15.09 -3.88 6.74
N TYR A 177 14.28 -3.99 7.78
CA TYR A 177 12.84 -4.23 7.66
C TYR A 177 12.13 -3.01 7.05
N GLU A 178 10.98 -3.23 6.42
CA GLU A 178 10.16 -2.17 5.87
C GLU A 178 9.27 -1.56 6.96
N THR A 179 8.84 -0.31 6.78
CA THR A 179 8.03 0.39 7.79
C THR A 179 6.75 0.96 7.20
N ILE A 180 5.67 0.84 7.97
CA ILE A 180 4.39 1.52 7.69
C ILE A 180 4.15 2.47 8.86
N ILE A 181 3.89 3.75 8.56
CA ILE A 181 3.59 4.77 9.55
C ILE A 181 2.13 5.20 9.39
N LEU A 182 1.34 4.96 10.43
CA LEU A 182 -0.05 5.41 10.51
C LEU A 182 -0.08 6.82 11.08
N CYS A 183 -0.70 7.74 10.36
CA CYS A 183 -0.71 9.14 10.76
C CYS A 183 -1.65 9.37 11.95
N PRO A 184 -1.23 10.11 12.99
CA PRO A 184 -2.01 10.24 14.22
C PRO A 184 -3.43 10.77 14.02
N TRP A 185 -3.64 11.71 13.09
CA TRP A 185 -4.96 12.25 12.79
C TRP A 185 -5.88 11.20 12.14
N PHE A 186 -5.31 10.29 11.35
CA PHE A 186 -6.08 9.22 10.70
C PHE A 186 -6.46 8.14 11.72
N LEU A 187 -5.57 7.81 12.66
CA LEU A 187 -5.89 6.95 13.80
C LEU A 187 -7.02 7.53 14.66
N ASP A 188 -6.96 8.83 14.98
CA ASP A 188 -8.05 9.52 15.68
C ASP A 188 -9.36 9.43 14.89
N TYR A 189 -9.33 9.70 13.59
CA TYR A 189 -10.50 9.57 12.72
C TYR A 189 -11.08 8.15 12.71
N ALA A 190 -10.24 7.13 12.50
CA ALA A 190 -10.65 5.73 12.41
C ALA A 190 -11.23 5.23 13.75
N SER A 191 -10.64 5.64 14.88
CA SER A 191 -11.12 5.28 16.22
C SER A 191 -12.54 5.78 16.51
N GLN A 192 -12.98 6.85 15.85
CA GLN A 192 -14.31 7.43 16.04
C GLN A 192 -15.38 6.80 15.14
N LEU A 193 -14.97 6.07 14.09
CA LEU A 193 -15.91 5.35 13.23
C LEU A 193 -16.48 4.11 13.92
N ASP A 194 -15.74 3.55 14.87
CA ASP A 194 -16.19 2.39 15.63
C ASP A 194 -16.27 2.71 17.13
N PRO A 195 -17.47 2.65 17.74
CA PRO A 195 -17.65 2.86 19.17
C PRO A 195 -16.71 2.03 20.06
N LYS A 196 -16.30 0.83 19.62
CA LYS A 196 -15.42 -0.05 20.40
C LYS A 196 -13.99 0.49 20.55
N PHE A 197 -13.57 1.39 19.66
CA PHE A 197 -12.23 1.95 19.63
C PHE A 197 -12.19 3.41 20.05
N GLN A 198 -13.30 3.98 20.55
CA GLN A 198 -13.33 5.37 21.01
C GLN A 198 -12.26 5.58 22.08
N LEU A 199 -11.30 6.44 21.75
CA LEU A 199 -10.16 6.73 22.60
C LEU A 199 -10.63 7.55 23.81
N THR A 200 -10.56 6.97 25.01
CA THR A 200 -10.95 7.63 26.26
C THR A 200 -9.99 8.76 26.65
N GLU A 201 -8.74 8.66 26.20
CA GLU A 201 -7.76 9.74 26.21
C GLU A 201 -7.55 10.18 24.77
N ALA A 202 -7.79 11.46 24.48
CA ALA A 202 -7.51 11.99 23.16
C ALA A 202 -6.03 11.72 22.83
N ILE A 203 -5.74 11.00 21.72
CA ILE A 203 -4.41 11.12 21.08
C ILE A 203 -4.14 12.61 21.03
N PRO A 204 -2.98 13.14 21.47
CA PRO A 204 -2.69 14.56 21.49
C PRO A 204 -2.98 15.18 20.12
N SER A 205 -4.24 15.61 19.96
CA SER A 205 -4.80 15.94 18.68
C SER A 205 -4.37 17.38 18.52
N SER A 206 -3.21 17.60 17.91
CA SER A 206 -2.77 18.95 17.58
C SER A 206 -3.95 19.67 16.91
N MET A 207 -4.06 20.99 17.07
CA MET A 207 -5.10 21.79 16.40
C MET A 207 -5.19 21.45 14.90
N TRP A 208 -4.05 21.04 14.32
CA TRP A 208 -3.92 20.51 12.98
C TRP A 208 -4.73 19.24 12.69
N SER A 209 -4.76 18.24 13.56
CA SER A 209 -5.56 17.01 13.35
C SER A 209 -7.06 17.30 13.23
N LYS A 210 -7.59 18.22 14.05
CA LYS A 210 -8.99 18.68 13.96
C LYS A 210 -9.24 19.46 12.67
N PHE A 211 -8.28 20.28 12.25
CA PHE A 211 -8.32 21.04 11.00
C PHE A 211 -8.26 20.12 9.78
N MET A 212 -7.32 19.17 9.74
CA MET A 212 -7.21 18.18 8.68
C MET A 212 -8.44 17.31 8.60
N ARG A 213 -9.06 16.93 9.72
CA ARG A 213 -10.37 16.28 9.68
C ARG A 213 -11.44 17.15 9.00
N TYR A 214 -11.46 18.45 9.29
CA TYR A 214 -12.41 19.39 8.69
C TYR A 214 -12.15 19.62 7.19
N ILE A 215 -10.94 19.39 6.69
CA ILE A 215 -10.57 19.56 5.27
C ILE A 215 -10.61 18.24 4.50
N ALA A 216 -9.96 17.21 5.01
CA ALA A 216 -9.88 15.89 4.40
C ALA A 216 -11.27 15.27 4.30
N VAL A 217 -12.12 15.33 5.33
CA VAL A 217 -13.44 14.69 5.28
C VAL A 217 -14.36 15.31 4.22
N PRO A 218 -14.45 16.64 4.02
CA PRO A 218 -15.19 17.21 2.90
C PRO A 218 -14.59 16.96 1.52
N ILE A 219 -13.26 16.89 1.38
CA ILE A 219 -12.61 16.51 0.11
C ILE A 219 -12.94 15.05 -0.23
N ILE A 220 -12.83 14.17 0.77
CA ILE A 220 -13.24 12.76 0.71
C ILE A 220 -14.75 12.61 0.45
N LYS A 221 -15.59 13.54 0.91
CA LYS A 221 -17.05 13.55 0.65
C LYS A 221 -17.46 14.34 -0.60
N GLY A 222 -16.51 14.98 -1.28
CA GLY A 222 -16.76 15.77 -2.49
C GLY A 222 -17.01 14.88 -3.72
N THR A 223 -17.23 15.49 -4.88
CA THR A 223 -17.46 14.78 -6.14
C THR A 223 -16.25 13.96 -6.64
N ALA A 224 -15.09 14.09 -6.00
CA ALA A 224 -13.87 13.40 -6.40
C ALA A 224 -13.89 11.90 -6.04
N PHE A 225 -14.41 11.54 -4.87
CA PHE A 225 -14.41 10.16 -4.38
C PHE A 225 -15.79 9.50 -4.52
N ALA A 226 -15.79 8.20 -4.79
CA ALA A 226 -16.97 7.36 -4.86
C ALA A 226 -17.31 6.75 -3.49
N PRO A 227 -18.54 6.27 -3.25
CA PRO A 227 -18.91 5.63 -1.98
C PRO A 227 -17.98 4.49 -1.53
N ILE A 228 -17.44 3.70 -2.45
CA ILE A 228 -16.48 2.64 -2.14
C ILE A 228 -15.14 3.16 -1.58
N ASP A 229 -14.79 4.41 -1.88
CA ASP A 229 -13.52 4.99 -1.44
C ASP A 229 -13.48 5.21 0.08
N VAL A 230 -14.64 5.43 0.70
CA VAL A 230 -14.77 5.64 2.14
C VAL A 230 -15.24 4.40 2.91
N ALA A 231 -15.68 3.36 2.21
CA ALA A 231 -16.03 2.10 2.85
C ALA A 231 -14.77 1.38 3.33
N GLN A 232 -14.82 0.92 4.59
CA GLN A 232 -13.73 0.19 5.23
C GLN A 232 -12.38 0.91 5.10
N LEU A 233 -12.40 2.25 5.15
CA LEU A 233 -11.26 3.09 4.79
C LEU A 233 -9.99 2.70 5.54
N PHE A 234 -10.06 2.45 6.85
CA PHE A 234 -8.89 2.11 7.65
C PHE A 234 -8.23 0.79 7.22
N ASP A 235 -9.00 -0.28 7.17
CA ASP A 235 -8.54 -1.61 6.75
C ASP A 235 -8.00 -1.59 5.31
N LYS A 236 -8.67 -0.84 4.42
CA LYS A 236 -8.27 -0.69 3.03
C LYS A 236 -6.98 0.12 2.89
N THR A 237 -6.79 1.19 3.68
CA THR A 237 -5.52 1.91 3.73
C THR A 237 -4.40 0.99 4.19
N LEU A 238 -4.62 0.14 5.20
CA LEU A 238 -3.61 -0.85 5.60
C LEU A 238 -3.29 -1.85 4.48
N LEU A 239 -4.29 -2.31 3.73
CA LEU A 239 -4.05 -3.16 2.56
C LEU A 239 -3.25 -2.44 1.46
N HIS A 240 -3.54 -1.16 1.23
CA HIS A 240 -2.79 -0.30 0.31
C HIS A 240 -1.32 -0.17 0.73
N GLU A 241 -1.04 0.19 1.99
CA GLU A 241 0.33 0.29 2.50
C GLU A 241 1.07 -1.06 2.44
N LEU A 242 0.39 -2.16 2.79
CA LEU A 242 0.97 -3.50 2.68
C LEU A 242 1.33 -3.85 1.23
N SER A 243 0.66 -3.30 0.23
CA SER A 243 0.99 -3.52 -1.18
C SER A 243 2.27 -2.79 -1.64
N HIS A 244 2.66 -1.71 -0.96
CA HIS A 244 3.97 -1.06 -1.17
C HIS A 244 5.13 -1.90 -0.64
N THR A 245 4.91 -2.82 0.31
CA THR A 245 5.99 -3.65 0.84
C THR A 245 6.59 -4.56 -0.23
N THR A 246 7.80 -5.06 0.01
CA THR A 246 8.45 -6.07 -0.84
C THR A 246 7.59 -7.32 -0.95
N LYS A 247 6.92 -7.72 0.13
CA LYS A 247 5.92 -8.80 0.09
C LYS A 247 4.65 -8.42 -0.67
N GLY A 248 4.24 -7.16 -0.62
CA GLY A 248 3.22 -6.58 -1.48
C GLY A 248 3.58 -6.50 -2.97
N ASN A 249 4.83 -6.86 -3.33
CA ASN A 249 5.41 -6.71 -4.66
C ASN A 249 5.60 -5.25 -5.08
N ARG A 250 5.97 -4.37 -4.13
CA ARG A 250 6.42 -2.99 -4.33
C ARG A 250 5.53 -2.21 -5.29
N ARG A 251 4.24 -2.21 -4.99
CA ARG A 251 3.28 -1.43 -5.77
C ARG A 251 3.57 0.04 -5.55
N GLU A 252 3.26 0.86 -6.53
CA GLU A 252 3.54 2.28 -6.53
C GLU A 252 2.24 3.06 -6.42
N ASP A 253 2.35 4.33 -6.02
CA ASP A 253 1.31 5.30 -6.28
C ASP A 253 1.55 5.89 -7.66
N VAL A 254 1.14 5.15 -8.69
CA VAL A 254 1.38 5.51 -10.10
C VAL A 254 0.60 6.78 -10.47
N LEU A 255 1.32 7.82 -10.94
CA LEU A 255 0.89 9.20 -11.31
C LEU A 255 1.07 10.28 -10.22
N ASP A 256 0.75 11.55 -10.51
CA ASP A 256 0.83 12.65 -9.53
C ASP A 256 -0.16 12.43 -8.36
N TYR A 257 0.19 12.97 -7.18
CA TYR A 257 -0.42 12.76 -5.85
C TYR A 257 -1.96 12.65 -5.75
N PHE A 258 -2.72 13.28 -6.65
CA PHE A 258 -4.19 13.27 -6.60
C PHE A 258 -4.85 12.41 -7.69
N SER A 259 -4.11 12.03 -8.73
CA SER A 259 -4.58 11.20 -9.84
C SER A 259 -4.41 9.70 -9.59
N THR A 260 -3.77 9.32 -8.49
CA THR A 260 -3.40 7.93 -8.15
C THR A 260 -4.46 7.21 -7.33
N TYR A 261 -5.24 7.94 -6.52
CA TYR A 261 -6.12 7.37 -5.50
C TYR A 261 -7.60 7.44 -5.83
N GLY A 262 -8.36 6.44 -5.37
CA GLY A 262 -9.80 6.36 -5.45
C GLY A 262 -10.32 5.64 -6.69
N TRP A 263 -11.55 5.15 -6.58
CA TRP A 263 -12.23 4.32 -7.56
C TRP A 263 -12.18 4.90 -8.97
N LYS A 264 -12.51 6.19 -9.11
CA LYS A 264 -12.58 6.84 -10.43
C LYS A 264 -11.23 6.87 -11.12
N ASN A 265 -10.17 7.10 -10.37
CA ASN A 265 -8.81 7.15 -10.88
C ASN A 265 -8.33 5.75 -11.25
N CYS A 266 -8.50 4.77 -10.36
CA CYS A 266 -8.18 3.37 -10.67
C CYS A 266 -8.94 2.82 -11.90
N VAL A 267 -10.21 3.19 -12.07
CA VAL A 267 -10.98 2.79 -13.26
C VAL A 267 -10.54 3.57 -14.52
N ALA A 268 -10.06 4.80 -14.40
CA ALA A 268 -9.58 5.59 -15.53
C ALA A 268 -8.15 5.22 -15.97
N MET A 269 -7.37 4.64 -15.07
CA MET A 269 -5.98 4.23 -15.26
C MET A 269 -5.84 3.18 -16.37
N ASP A 270 -4.71 3.21 -17.10
CA ASP A 270 -4.43 2.15 -18.04
C ASP A 270 -4.05 0.85 -17.32
N ARG A 271 -4.13 -0.27 -18.03
CA ARG A 271 -3.98 -1.59 -17.42
C ARG A 271 -2.60 -1.85 -16.79
N PHE A 272 -1.54 -1.21 -17.28
CA PHE A 272 -0.18 -1.42 -16.78
C PHE A 272 0.04 -0.60 -15.52
N ASP A 273 -0.40 0.65 -15.53
CA ASP A 273 -0.38 1.49 -14.34
C ASP A 273 -1.30 0.91 -13.25
N ALA A 274 -2.50 0.45 -13.61
CA ALA A 274 -3.47 -0.07 -12.64
C ALA A 274 -2.99 -1.34 -11.94
N ILE A 275 -2.25 -2.22 -12.63
CA ILE A 275 -1.74 -3.45 -12.00
C ILE A 275 -0.54 -3.20 -11.09
N ASP A 276 0.16 -2.09 -11.29
CA ASP A 276 1.28 -1.67 -10.45
C ASP A 276 0.85 -0.63 -9.39
N ASN A 277 -0.41 -0.17 -9.41
CA ASN A 277 -0.97 0.76 -8.43
C ASN A 277 -1.49 0.08 -7.15
N ALA A 278 -1.04 0.57 -6.00
CA ALA A 278 -1.39 0.06 -4.67
C ALA A 278 -2.89 0.18 -4.33
N ASP A 279 -3.52 1.30 -4.66
CA ASP A 279 -4.93 1.54 -4.35
C ASP A 279 -5.87 0.65 -5.18
N CYS A 280 -5.52 0.35 -6.42
CA CYS A 280 -6.32 -0.54 -7.26
C CYS A 280 -6.35 -1.98 -6.70
N ILE A 281 -5.24 -2.44 -6.10
CA ILE A 281 -5.18 -3.72 -5.40
C ILE A 281 -6.01 -3.69 -4.12
N ALA A 282 -5.89 -2.61 -3.33
CA ALA A 282 -6.66 -2.43 -2.11
C ALA A 282 -8.18 -2.38 -2.37
N LEU A 283 -8.60 -1.68 -3.43
CA LEU A 283 -9.99 -1.64 -3.88
C LEU A 283 -10.49 -3.03 -4.31
N TYR A 284 -9.69 -3.80 -5.06
CA TYR A 284 -10.07 -5.15 -5.45
C TYR A 284 -10.29 -6.07 -4.24
N GLY A 285 -9.36 -6.05 -3.27
CA GLY A 285 -9.46 -6.85 -2.05
C GLY A 285 -10.68 -6.46 -1.21
N SER A 286 -10.89 -5.17 -0.97
CA SER A 286 -12.04 -4.65 -0.22
C SER A 286 -13.38 -5.01 -0.87
N ILE A 287 -13.53 -4.79 -2.18
CA ILE A 287 -14.78 -5.12 -2.88
C ILE A 287 -15.01 -6.63 -2.89
N SER A 288 -13.96 -7.44 -3.09
CA SER A 288 -14.07 -8.89 -3.04
C SER A 288 -14.56 -9.39 -1.68
N TRP A 289 -14.05 -8.80 -0.60
CA TRP A 289 -14.52 -9.08 0.75
C TRP A 289 -15.97 -8.69 0.97
N MET A 290 -16.40 -7.52 0.46
CA MET A 290 -17.79 -7.05 0.54
C MET A 290 -18.77 -7.96 -0.21
N ILE A 291 -18.36 -8.47 -1.38
CA ILE A 291 -19.17 -9.39 -2.18
C ILE A 291 -19.46 -10.66 -1.37
N GLU A 292 -18.42 -11.26 -0.80
CA GLU A 292 -18.52 -12.53 -0.08
C GLU A 292 -19.26 -12.37 1.27
N ASN A 293 -18.93 -11.34 2.05
CA ASN A 293 -19.37 -11.24 3.45
C ASN A 293 -20.65 -10.42 3.64
N ILE A 294 -20.95 -9.49 2.72
CA ILE A 294 -22.11 -8.58 2.83
C ILE A 294 -23.11 -8.81 1.69
N GLY A 295 -22.75 -9.55 0.64
CA GLY A 295 -23.59 -9.72 -0.55
C GLY A 295 -23.79 -8.41 -1.32
N ARG A 296 -22.79 -7.52 -1.25
CA ARG A 296 -22.79 -6.21 -1.92
C ARG A 296 -21.59 -6.08 -2.83
N THR A 297 -21.81 -5.51 -4.01
CA THR A 297 -20.76 -5.15 -4.97
C THR A 297 -20.80 -3.64 -5.24
N VAL A 298 -20.02 -3.18 -6.21
CA VAL A 298 -20.10 -1.82 -6.75
C VAL A 298 -20.46 -1.84 -8.22
N ASN A 299 -20.93 -0.72 -8.75
CA ASN A 299 -21.04 -0.51 -10.20
C ASN A 299 -19.83 0.28 -10.74
N GLU A 300 -19.80 0.54 -12.04
CA GLU A 300 -18.75 1.35 -12.72
C GLU A 300 -18.51 2.73 -12.09
N ARG A 301 -19.50 3.28 -11.38
CA ARG A 301 -19.41 4.58 -10.70
C ARG A 301 -18.96 4.48 -9.24
N GLY A 302 -18.62 3.27 -8.76
CA GLY A 302 -18.19 3.02 -7.38
C GLY A 302 -19.34 3.10 -6.37
N GLN A 303 -20.58 3.00 -6.83
CA GLN A 303 -21.78 2.99 -5.97
C GLN A 303 -22.15 1.56 -5.59
N PHE A 304 -22.58 1.36 -4.34
CA PHE A 304 -22.99 0.04 -3.87
C PHE A 304 -24.19 -0.52 -4.64
N ALA A 305 -24.11 -1.78 -5.00
CA ALA A 305 -25.14 -2.56 -5.65
C ALA A 305 -25.33 -3.91 -4.93
N LYS A 306 -26.45 -4.59 -5.18
CA LYS A 306 -26.62 -5.99 -4.76
C LYS A 306 -25.88 -6.90 -5.75
N VAL A 307 -25.30 -7.99 -5.25
CA VAL A 307 -24.83 -9.08 -6.11
C VAL A 307 -26.05 -9.68 -6.81
N GLN A 308 -25.95 -9.85 -8.14
CA GLN A 308 -26.99 -10.47 -8.97
C GLN A 308 -26.76 -11.96 -9.10
#